data_AF-A0A182P205-F1
#
_entry.id   AF-A0A182P205-F1
#
_cell.length_a   1.000
_cell.length_b   1.000
_cell.length_c   1.000
_cell.angle_alpha   90.00
_cell.angle_beta   90.00
_cell.angle_gamma   90.00
#
_symmetry.space_group_name_H-M   'P 1'
#
loop_
_entity.id
_entity.type
_entity.pdbx_description
1 polymer ?
#
loop_
_entity_poly.entity_id
_entity_poly.type
_entity_poly.pdbx_seq_one_letter_code
_entity_poly.pdbx_strand_id
1 'polypeptide(L)'
;MKFDNVRAITSNFLLLAVTICSALPKDIAEDVESLDGPPFLADLRDQCRNTTGDDRTFNELKEHVSTDLPKCFMAHVNIDQLKTDTSKLDEQEKKKLFEKICDQINESVTCLTPVKAKLKPCLDEEDVKIMEQVVATVPEALSMACINSGALLQKFTEPAYRSCAMELPPMIEECTSELPDSMESLPFSQYAEKQCGAIYSMRDCFVRRIKECGATGYMDFFILFYRKLLALTPCK
;
A
#
# COMPACT_ATOMS: atom_id res chain seq x y z
N MET A 1 2.30 17.15 -14.84
CA MET A 1 3.27 16.16 -15.37
C MET A 1 4.23 15.63 -14.31
N LYS A 2 4.46 16.31 -13.16
CA LYS A 2 5.20 15.75 -12.01
C LYS A 2 4.30 15.42 -10.79
N PHE A 3 3.12 16.02 -10.64
CA PHE A 3 2.15 15.60 -9.60
C PHE A 3 1.37 14.35 -9.97
N ASP A 4 1.17 14.06 -11.24
CA ASP A 4 0.71 12.73 -11.63
C ASP A 4 1.71 11.70 -11.07
N ASN A 5 3.02 11.96 -11.13
CA ASN A 5 4.06 11.09 -10.58
C ASN A 5 4.12 11.02 -9.04
N VAL A 6 4.05 12.10 -8.26
CA VAL A 6 4.14 12.00 -6.77
C VAL A 6 2.79 11.59 -6.15
N ARG A 7 1.66 12.04 -6.72
CA ARG A 7 0.33 11.55 -6.37
C ARG A 7 0.21 10.08 -6.75
N ALA A 8 0.70 9.67 -7.93
CA ALA A 8 0.86 8.27 -8.28
C ALA A 8 1.79 7.60 -7.27
N ILE A 9 3.06 7.96 -7.05
CA ILE A 9 3.99 7.23 -6.16
C ILE A 9 3.48 7.12 -4.72
N THR A 10 2.95 8.18 -4.11
CA THR A 10 2.38 8.11 -2.75
C THR A 10 1.05 7.34 -2.71
N SER A 11 0.16 7.53 -3.69
CA SER A 11 -1.03 6.69 -3.88
C SER A 11 -0.67 5.23 -4.21
N ASN A 12 0.41 4.99 -4.94
CA ASN A 12 0.90 3.73 -5.48
C ASN A 12 1.55 2.90 -4.40
N PHE A 13 2.36 3.53 -3.53
CA PHE A 13 2.94 2.87 -2.38
C PHE A 13 1.91 2.64 -1.28
N LEU A 14 0.96 3.56 -1.08
CA LEU A 14 -0.17 3.35 -0.17
C LEU A 14 -1.10 2.25 -0.71
N LEU A 15 -1.41 2.24 -2.01
CA LEU A 15 -2.20 1.19 -2.67
C LEU A 15 -1.46 -0.13 -2.73
N LEU A 16 -0.14 -0.17 -2.92
CA LEU A 16 0.68 -1.40 -2.84
C LEU A 16 0.74 -1.92 -1.41
N ALA A 17 0.99 -1.07 -0.41
CA ALA A 17 0.96 -1.44 0.99
C ALA A 17 -0.45 -1.93 1.41
N VAL A 18 -1.49 -1.28 0.90
CA VAL A 18 -2.88 -1.65 1.17
C VAL A 18 -3.31 -2.87 0.36
N THR A 19 -2.85 -3.11 -0.87
CA THR A 19 -3.11 -4.36 -1.59
C THR A 19 -2.36 -5.55 -0.99
N ILE A 20 -1.18 -5.33 -0.42
CA ILE A 20 -0.48 -6.33 0.40
C ILE A 20 -1.27 -6.62 1.70
N CYS A 21 -1.89 -5.61 2.31
CA CYS A 21 -2.79 -5.81 3.48
C CYS A 21 -4.22 -6.27 3.14
N SER A 22 -4.68 -6.09 1.90
CA SER A 22 -6.03 -6.41 1.41
C SER A 22 -6.06 -7.71 0.62
N ALA A 23 -4.92 -8.40 0.49
CA ALA A 23 -4.84 -9.74 -0.07
C ALA A 23 -5.44 -10.76 0.92
N LEU A 24 -6.78 -10.78 0.99
CA LEU A 24 -7.74 -11.90 1.09
C LEU A 24 -8.96 -11.55 1.98
N PRO A 25 -10.19 -12.06 1.66
CA PRO A 25 -10.50 -13.13 0.71
C PRO A 25 -11.48 -12.79 -0.44
N LYS A 26 -11.32 -13.55 -1.55
CA LYS A 26 -12.29 -13.92 -2.62
C LYS A 26 -13.54 -13.03 -2.66
N ASP A 27 -13.58 -12.00 -3.51
CA ASP A 27 -14.22 -12.12 -4.84
C ASP A 27 -13.50 -11.35 -5.98
N ILE A 28 -12.27 -10.90 -5.77
CA ILE A 28 -11.51 -10.11 -6.78
C ILE A 28 -10.78 -11.01 -7.80
N ALA A 29 -11.30 -12.20 -8.09
CA ALA A 29 -10.74 -13.07 -9.14
C ALA A 29 -11.46 -12.91 -10.48
N GLU A 30 -12.62 -12.23 -10.51
CA GLU A 30 -13.41 -12.03 -11.74
C GLU A 30 -13.35 -10.59 -12.29
N ASP A 31 -12.61 -9.67 -11.65
CA ASP A 31 -12.53 -8.26 -12.11
C ASP A 31 -11.09 -7.72 -12.18
N VAL A 32 -10.11 -8.61 -12.39
CA VAL A 32 -8.75 -8.24 -12.84
C VAL A 32 -8.67 -8.27 -14.37
N GLU A 33 -9.80 -7.98 -15.03
CA GLU A 33 -9.95 -8.04 -16.48
C GLU A 33 -10.34 -6.65 -17.04
N SER A 34 -9.50 -5.66 -16.78
CA SER A 34 -9.31 -4.52 -17.69
C SER A 34 -7.89 -3.98 -17.48
N LEU A 35 -7.00 -4.42 -18.37
CA LEU A 35 -5.57 -4.06 -18.40
C LEU A 35 -5.30 -2.81 -19.24
N ASP A 36 -6.31 -1.98 -19.50
CA ASP A 36 -6.07 -0.53 -19.58
C ASP A 36 -5.91 -0.06 -18.14
N GLY A 37 -4.70 -0.27 -17.62
CA GLY A 37 -4.39 -0.10 -16.21
C GLY A 37 -4.80 1.27 -15.65
N PRO A 38 -4.99 1.41 -14.33
CA PRO A 38 -5.40 2.69 -13.78
C PRO A 38 -4.33 3.76 -14.07
N PRO A 39 -4.68 5.07 -14.09
CA PRO A 39 -3.80 6.16 -14.56
C PRO A 39 -2.36 6.09 -14.03
N PHE A 40 -2.17 5.57 -12.81
CA PHE A 40 -0.86 5.39 -12.20
C PHE A 40 0.13 4.49 -12.97
N LEU A 41 -0.35 3.46 -13.69
CA LEU A 41 0.54 2.58 -14.45
C LEU A 41 1.12 3.31 -15.66
N ALA A 42 0.39 4.29 -16.20
CA ALA A 42 0.89 5.15 -17.27
C ALA A 42 1.96 6.10 -16.75
N ASP A 43 1.74 6.71 -15.57
CA ASP A 43 2.71 7.62 -14.96
C ASP A 43 4.02 6.92 -14.61
N LEU A 44 3.95 5.74 -13.97
CA LEU A 44 5.12 4.95 -13.63
C LEU A 44 5.90 4.50 -14.88
N ARG A 45 5.20 4.14 -15.96
CA ARG A 45 5.85 3.82 -17.24
C ARG A 45 6.63 5.02 -17.77
N ASP A 46 6.00 6.19 -17.78
CA ASP A 46 6.62 7.40 -18.30
C ASP A 46 7.82 7.81 -17.43
N GLN A 47 7.74 7.63 -16.11
CA GLN A 47 8.85 7.85 -15.19
C GLN A 47 10.01 6.89 -15.42
N CYS A 48 9.73 5.59 -15.56
CA CYS A 48 10.74 4.60 -15.94
C CYS A 48 11.42 5.01 -17.24
N ARG A 49 10.66 5.30 -18.30
CA ARG A 49 11.19 5.71 -19.60
C ARG A 49 12.05 6.96 -19.52
N ASN A 50 11.64 7.95 -18.74
CA ASN A 50 12.41 9.19 -18.56
C ASN A 50 13.76 8.96 -17.88
N THR A 51 13.85 7.95 -17.01
CA THR A 51 15.07 7.64 -16.23
C THR A 51 15.99 6.65 -16.95
N THR A 52 15.43 5.63 -17.59
CA THR A 52 16.18 4.53 -18.22
C THR A 52 16.36 4.69 -19.73
N GLY A 53 15.56 5.54 -20.38
CA GLY A 53 15.57 5.80 -21.82
C GLY A 53 14.67 4.86 -22.64
N ASP A 54 14.03 3.87 -22.02
CA ASP A 54 13.12 2.91 -22.69
C ASP A 54 12.07 2.31 -21.74
N ASP A 55 11.14 1.50 -22.27
CA ASP A 55 10.09 0.84 -21.50
C ASP A 55 10.51 -0.51 -20.90
N ARG A 56 11.76 -0.95 -21.10
CA ARG A 56 12.16 -2.31 -20.75
C ARG A 56 12.04 -2.55 -19.25
N THR A 57 12.56 -1.63 -18.44
CA THR A 57 12.49 -1.73 -16.98
C THR A 57 11.05 -1.73 -16.47
N PHE A 58 10.18 -0.89 -17.05
CA PHE A 58 8.75 -0.89 -16.72
C PHE A 58 8.09 -2.23 -17.06
N ASN A 59 8.36 -2.77 -18.25
CA ASN A 59 7.78 -4.05 -18.68
C ASN A 59 8.25 -5.21 -17.79
N GLU A 60 9.54 -5.25 -17.43
CA GLU A 60 10.09 -6.24 -16.51
C GLU A 60 9.52 -6.12 -15.09
N LEU A 61 9.23 -4.90 -14.63
CA LEU A 61 8.54 -4.66 -13.35
C LEU A 61 7.08 -5.13 -13.42
N LYS A 62 6.35 -4.72 -14.46
CA LYS A 62 4.95 -5.09 -14.69
C LYS A 62 4.80 -6.61 -14.74
N GLU A 63 5.62 -7.29 -15.54
CA GLU A 63 5.62 -8.75 -15.64
C GLU A 63 5.87 -9.40 -14.27
N HIS A 64 6.87 -8.91 -13.53
CA HIS A 64 7.20 -9.45 -12.22
C HIS A 64 6.05 -9.25 -11.21
N VAL A 65 5.44 -8.07 -11.17
CA VAL A 65 4.30 -7.76 -10.29
C VAL A 65 3.07 -8.59 -10.66
N SER A 66 2.82 -8.81 -11.96
CA SER A 66 1.66 -9.57 -12.41
C SER A 66 1.83 -11.09 -12.30
N THR A 67 3.06 -11.61 -12.27
CA THR A 67 3.31 -13.07 -12.37
C THR A 67 4.14 -13.63 -11.23
N ASP A 68 5.32 -13.11 -10.97
CA ASP A 68 6.27 -13.67 -10.01
C ASP A 68 5.93 -13.30 -8.57
N LEU A 69 5.49 -12.07 -8.32
CA LEU A 69 5.12 -11.60 -6.99
C LEU A 69 3.95 -12.45 -6.42
N PRO A 70 2.84 -12.68 -7.15
CA PRO A 70 1.78 -13.59 -6.69
C PRO A 70 2.29 -15.01 -6.45
N LYS A 71 3.15 -15.55 -7.33
CA LYS A 71 3.73 -16.90 -7.16
C LYS A 71 4.59 -16.99 -5.90
N CYS A 72 5.44 -16.00 -5.65
CA CYS A 72 6.26 -15.93 -4.45
C CYS A 72 5.37 -15.88 -3.21
N PHE A 73 4.35 -15.02 -3.20
CA PHE A 73 3.41 -14.93 -2.09
C PHE A 73 2.70 -16.27 -1.83
N MET A 74 2.20 -16.94 -2.87
CA MET A 74 1.54 -18.24 -2.75
C MET A 74 2.49 -19.38 -2.32
N ALA A 75 3.80 -19.22 -2.48
CA ALA A 75 4.79 -20.18 -1.99
C ALA A 75 5.00 -20.08 -0.47
N HIS A 76 4.78 -18.91 0.12
CA HIS A 76 4.91 -18.67 1.57
C HIS A 76 3.56 -18.75 2.30
N VAL A 77 2.48 -18.36 1.63
CA VAL A 77 1.17 -18.16 2.26
C VAL A 77 0.18 -19.21 1.80
N ASN A 78 -0.40 -19.92 2.75
CA ASN A 78 -1.44 -20.89 2.46
C ASN A 78 -2.76 -20.14 2.19
N ILE A 79 -3.04 -19.96 0.91
CA ILE A 79 -4.23 -19.25 0.44
C ILE A 79 -5.54 -19.92 0.90
N ASP A 80 -5.55 -21.24 1.08
CA ASP A 80 -6.74 -21.96 1.56
C ASP A 80 -7.03 -21.63 3.04
N GLN A 81 -5.98 -21.43 3.85
CA GLN A 81 -6.13 -20.95 5.23
C GLN A 81 -6.70 -19.53 5.27
N LEU A 82 -6.26 -18.64 4.38
CA LEU A 82 -6.81 -17.29 4.25
C LEU A 82 -8.27 -17.24 3.78
N LYS A 83 -8.73 -18.30 3.09
CA LYS A 83 -10.11 -18.45 2.62
C LYS A 83 -11.00 -19.21 3.60
N THR A 84 -10.46 -19.62 4.74
CA THR A 84 -11.22 -20.40 5.71
C THR A 84 -12.36 -19.56 6.26
N ASP A 85 -13.57 -20.11 6.21
CA ASP A 85 -14.75 -19.51 6.82
C ASP A 85 -14.62 -19.56 8.35
N THR A 86 -14.15 -18.45 8.92
CA THR A 86 -13.88 -18.35 10.36
C THR A 86 -15.14 -18.28 11.20
N SER A 87 -16.33 -18.08 10.60
CA SER A 87 -17.59 -18.02 11.34
C SER A 87 -17.97 -19.33 12.03
N LYS A 88 -17.40 -20.45 11.55
CA LYS A 88 -17.64 -21.81 12.05
C LYS A 88 -16.62 -22.29 13.07
N LEU A 89 -15.53 -21.53 13.25
CA LEU A 89 -14.46 -21.86 14.18
C LEU A 89 -14.75 -21.30 15.57
N ASP A 90 -14.34 -22.03 16.60
CA ASP A 90 -14.29 -21.46 17.94
C ASP A 90 -13.14 -20.44 18.09
N GLU A 91 -13.15 -19.68 19.18
CA GLU A 91 -12.16 -18.62 19.41
C GLU A 91 -10.72 -19.15 19.51
N GLN A 92 -10.51 -20.37 20.01
CA GLN A 92 -9.19 -20.96 20.11
C GLN A 92 -8.68 -21.44 18.74
N GLU A 93 -9.58 -21.97 17.90
CA GLU A 93 -9.28 -22.37 16.52
C GLU A 93 -8.98 -21.16 15.64
N LYS A 94 -9.77 -20.07 15.75
CA LYS A 94 -9.49 -18.79 15.08
C LYS A 94 -8.11 -18.27 15.46
N LYS A 95 -7.80 -18.25 16.75
CA LYS A 95 -6.50 -17.79 17.27
C LYS A 95 -5.33 -18.56 16.64
N LYS A 96 -5.39 -19.90 16.63
CA LYS A 96 -4.36 -20.75 16.03
C LYS A 96 -4.23 -20.55 14.52
N LEU A 97 -5.36 -20.39 13.83
CA LEU A 97 -5.39 -20.13 12.39
C LEU A 97 -4.69 -18.81 12.06
N PHE A 98 -5.04 -17.73 12.77
CA PHE A 98 -4.45 -16.41 12.52
C PHE A 98 -2.98 -16.31 12.94
N GLU A 99 -2.57 -16.97 14.02
CA GLU A 99 -1.14 -17.10 14.37
C GLU A 99 -0.34 -17.72 13.22
N LYS A 100 -0.84 -18.83 12.65
CA LYS A 100 -0.20 -19.49 11.52
C LYS A 100 -0.17 -18.64 10.26
N ILE A 101 -1.27 -17.94 9.96
CA ILE A 101 -1.35 -17.00 8.83
C ILE A 101 -0.32 -15.88 9.01
N CYS A 102 -0.18 -15.38 10.23
CA CYS A 102 0.77 -14.31 10.54
C CYS A 102 2.23 -14.72 10.32
N ASP A 103 2.61 -15.92 10.74
CA ASP A 103 3.95 -16.45 10.47
C ASP A 103 4.24 -16.52 8.97
N GLN A 104 3.27 -17.04 8.19
CA GLN A 104 3.38 -17.13 6.73
C GLN A 104 3.48 -15.76 6.04
N ILE A 105 2.68 -14.79 6.48
CA ILE A 105 2.71 -13.43 5.96
C ILE A 105 4.08 -12.78 6.23
N ASN A 106 4.63 -12.97 7.43
CA ASN A 106 5.95 -12.45 7.77
C ASN A 106 7.06 -13.05 6.88
N GLU A 107 6.99 -14.35 6.59
CA GLU A 107 7.93 -14.99 5.65
C GLU A 107 7.79 -14.44 4.23
N SER A 108 6.57 -14.09 3.80
CA SER A 108 6.28 -13.58 2.46
C SER A 108 6.89 -12.19 2.17
N VAL A 109 7.32 -11.45 3.20
CA VAL A 109 7.96 -10.12 3.03
C VAL A 109 9.16 -10.18 2.08
N THR A 110 9.86 -11.33 2.04
CA THR A 110 10.99 -11.54 1.11
C THR A 110 10.60 -11.29 -0.36
N CYS A 111 9.33 -11.52 -0.72
CA CYS A 111 8.80 -11.32 -2.06
C CYS A 111 8.81 -9.86 -2.53
N LEU A 112 8.98 -8.89 -1.61
CA LEU A 112 9.07 -7.47 -1.96
C LEU A 112 10.49 -7.06 -2.38
N THR A 113 11.51 -7.87 -2.08
CA THR A 113 12.90 -7.55 -2.41
C THR A 113 13.12 -7.37 -3.92
N PRO A 114 12.65 -8.28 -4.80
CA PRO A 114 12.84 -8.13 -6.22
C PRO A 114 11.99 -6.98 -6.81
N VAL A 115 10.81 -6.72 -6.24
CA VAL A 115 9.98 -5.55 -6.61
C VAL A 115 10.74 -4.26 -6.36
N LYS A 116 11.31 -4.09 -5.15
CA LYS A 116 12.17 -2.94 -4.81
C LYS A 116 13.33 -2.81 -5.80
N ALA A 117 14.01 -3.92 -6.11
CA ALA A 117 15.16 -3.91 -7.01
C ALA A 117 14.81 -3.50 -8.45
N LYS A 118 13.64 -3.95 -8.95
CA LYS A 118 13.15 -3.63 -10.30
C LYS A 118 12.56 -2.24 -10.42
N LEU A 119 11.98 -1.72 -9.33
CA LEU A 119 11.39 -0.38 -9.30
C LEU A 119 12.46 0.71 -9.16
N LYS A 120 13.55 0.44 -8.40
CA LYS A 120 14.62 1.41 -8.13
C LYS A 120 15.15 2.18 -9.36
N PRO A 121 15.41 1.56 -10.53
CA PRO A 121 15.93 2.28 -11.70
C PRO A 121 14.92 3.22 -12.36
N CYS A 122 13.62 3.10 -12.03
CA CYS A 122 12.59 4.00 -12.52
C CYS A 122 12.43 5.26 -11.68
N LEU A 123 13.03 5.30 -10.49
CA LEU A 123 12.82 6.33 -9.50
C LEU A 123 14.03 7.26 -9.43
N ASP A 124 13.77 8.54 -9.16
CA ASP A 124 14.84 9.47 -8.81
C ASP A 124 15.30 9.27 -7.35
N GLU A 125 16.34 10.00 -6.92
CA GLU A 125 16.93 9.81 -5.58
C GLU A 125 15.92 10.01 -4.44
N GLU A 126 14.96 10.90 -4.63
CA GLU A 126 13.96 11.22 -3.63
C GLU A 126 12.87 10.16 -3.56
N ASP A 127 12.37 9.74 -4.72
CA ASP A 127 11.39 8.66 -4.83
C ASP A 127 11.96 7.33 -4.32
N VAL A 128 13.27 7.10 -4.50
CA VAL A 128 13.96 5.95 -3.89
C VAL A 128 13.87 6.02 -2.36
N LYS A 129 14.07 7.19 -1.73
CA LYS A 129 13.97 7.31 -0.26
C LYS A 129 12.55 7.00 0.24
N ILE A 130 11.53 7.46 -0.48
CA ILE A 130 10.12 7.16 -0.19
C ILE A 130 9.87 5.66 -0.29
N MET A 131 10.24 5.04 -1.42
CA MET A 131 10.12 3.59 -1.61
C MET A 131 10.80 2.81 -0.49
N GLU A 132 12.04 3.17 -0.15
CA GLU A 132 12.81 2.46 0.87
C GLU A 132 12.14 2.56 2.23
N GLN A 133 11.63 3.74 2.58
CA GLN A 133 10.89 3.95 3.83
C GLN A 133 9.59 3.13 3.87
N VAL A 134 8.85 3.07 2.76
CA VAL A 134 7.62 2.28 2.68
C VAL A 134 7.92 0.80 2.81
N VAL A 135 8.87 0.27 2.02
CA VAL A 135 9.28 -1.15 2.09
C VAL A 135 9.78 -1.53 3.48
N ALA A 136 10.54 -0.64 4.14
CA ALA A 136 10.99 -0.86 5.51
C ALA A 136 9.86 -0.81 6.56
N THR A 137 8.74 -0.16 6.24
CA THR A 137 7.56 -0.05 7.12
C THR A 137 6.62 -1.25 6.97
N VAL A 138 6.60 -1.92 5.80
CA VAL A 138 5.71 -3.08 5.55
C VAL A 138 5.83 -4.17 6.63
N PRO A 139 7.02 -4.62 7.07
CA PRO A 139 7.13 -5.61 8.14
C PRO A 139 6.46 -5.17 9.45
N GLU A 140 6.57 -3.89 9.80
CA GLU A 140 5.94 -3.32 11.01
C GLU A 140 4.41 -3.27 10.85
N ALA A 141 3.92 -2.92 9.66
CA ALA A 141 2.49 -2.97 9.34
C ALA A 141 1.93 -4.40 9.42
N LEU A 142 2.62 -5.39 8.85
CA LEU A 142 2.21 -6.79 8.91
C LEU A 142 2.24 -7.31 10.35
N SER A 143 3.28 -6.97 11.12
CA SER A 143 3.33 -7.29 12.55
C SER A 143 2.15 -6.68 13.31
N MET A 144 1.73 -5.46 12.97
CA MET A 144 0.57 -4.79 13.58
C MET A 144 -0.75 -5.51 13.26
N ALA A 145 -0.94 -5.94 12.01
CA ALA A 145 -2.09 -6.77 11.62
C ALA A 145 -2.19 -8.06 12.47
N CYS A 146 -1.03 -8.57 12.88
CA CYS A 146 -0.86 -9.81 13.61
C CYS A 146 -0.89 -9.69 15.14
N ILE A 147 -0.97 -8.47 15.68
CA ILE A 147 -1.14 -8.25 17.12
C ILE A 147 -2.42 -8.95 17.62
N ASN A 148 -2.38 -9.47 18.85
CA ASN A 148 -3.48 -10.20 19.48
C ASN A 148 -3.98 -11.37 18.61
N SER A 149 -3.04 -12.13 18.04
CA SER A 149 -3.32 -13.29 17.19
C SER A 149 -4.19 -12.94 15.98
N GLY A 150 -3.84 -11.86 15.29
CA GLY A 150 -4.52 -11.47 14.05
C GLY A 150 -5.95 -10.97 14.24
N ALA A 151 -6.30 -10.43 15.41
CA ALA A 151 -7.63 -9.85 15.65
C ALA A 151 -7.99 -8.77 14.61
N LEU A 152 -7.00 -8.08 14.06
CA LEU A 152 -7.20 -7.10 12.98
C LEU A 152 -7.38 -7.77 11.61
N LEU A 153 -6.66 -8.87 11.33
CA LEU A 153 -6.91 -9.71 10.15
C LEU A 153 -8.34 -10.26 10.14
N GLN A 154 -8.87 -10.63 11.30
CA GLN A 154 -10.27 -11.04 11.41
C GLN A 154 -11.22 -9.92 11.00
N LYS A 155 -10.99 -8.69 11.48
CA LYS A 155 -11.81 -7.53 11.12
C LYS A 155 -11.80 -7.24 9.62
N PHE A 156 -10.70 -7.50 8.92
CA PHE A 156 -10.64 -7.35 7.46
C PHE A 156 -11.62 -8.26 6.71
N THR A 157 -12.06 -9.36 7.34
CA THR A 157 -13.08 -10.22 6.76
C THR A 157 -14.51 -9.67 6.89
N GLU A 158 -14.73 -8.67 7.74
CA GLU A 158 -16.05 -8.08 8.00
C GLU A 158 -16.55 -7.21 6.82
N PRO A 159 -17.87 -7.17 6.57
CA PRO A 159 -18.42 -6.38 5.46
C PRO A 159 -18.06 -4.90 5.48
N ALA A 160 -17.98 -4.28 6.66
CA ALA A 160 -17.61 -2.87 6.80
C ALA A 160 -16.18 -2.59 6.33
N TYR A 161 -15.22 -3.46 6.65
CA TYR A 161 -13.84 -3.32 6.20
C TYR A 161 -13.71 -3.51 4.70
N ARG A 162 -14.39 -4.52 4.14
CA ARG A 162 -14.43 -4.74 2.68
C ARG A 162 -15.04 -3.56 1.93
N SER A 163 -16.16 -3.04 2.43
CA SER A 163 -16.80 -1.85 1.86
C SER A 163 -15.89 -0.63 1.93
N CYS A 164 -15.18 -0.42 3.04
CA CYS A 164 -14.25 0.69 3.16
C CYS A 164 -13.04 0.54 2.22
N ALA A 165 -12.55 -0.69 2.01
CA ALA A 165 -11.45 -0.94 1.07
C ALA A 165 -11.82 -0.55 -0.38
N MET A 166 -13.08 -0.75 -0.77
CA MET A 166 -13.59 -0.31 -2.08
C MET A 166 -13.64 1.22 -2.22
N GLU A 167 -13.77 1.95 -1.11
CA GLU A 167 -13.78 3.42 -1.08
C GLU A 167 -12.36 4.04 -1.05
N LEU A 168 -11.30 3.22 -1.03
CA LEU A 168 -9.94 3.73 -0.97
C LEU A 168 -9.54 4.57 -2.18
N PRO A 169 -9.75 4.15 -3.44
CA PRO A 169 -9.42 4.98 -4.59
C PRO A 169 -10.07 6.38 -4.58
N PRO A 170 -11.41 6.53 -4.41
CA PRO A 170 -12.02 7.86 -4.35
C PRO A 170 -11.60 8.65 -3.09
N MET A 171 -11.34 7.97 -1.96
CA MET A 171 -10.80 8.62 -0.77
C MET A 171 -9.41 9.21 -1.01
N ILE A 172 -8.54 8.48 -1.72
CA ILE A 172 -7.20 8.97 -2.07
C ILE A 172 -7.33 10.17 -2.99
N GLU A 173 -8.18 10.10 -4.02
CA GLU A 173 -8.40 11.21 -4.93
C GLU A 173 -8.87 12.46 -4.18
N GLU A 174 -9.91 12.35 -3.35
CA GLU A 174 -10.47 13.42 -2.53
C GLU A 174 -9.41 14.01 -1.58
N CYS A 175 -8.70 13.17 -0.83
CA CYS A 175 -7.78 13.65 0.21
C CYS A 175 -6.46 14.21 -0.33
N THR A 176 -6.18 14.02 -1.62
CA THR A 176 -4.95 14.52 -2.26
C THR A 176 -5.19 15.62 -3.29
N SER A 177 -6.45 15.97 -3.59
CA SER A 177 -6.79 16.91 -4.67
C SER A 177 -6.29 18.34 -4.44
N GLU A 178 -6.17 18.75 -3.17
CA GLU A 178 -5.79 20.11 -2.77
C GLU A 178 -4.30 20.24 -2.41
N LEU A 179 -3.48 19.23 -2.71
CA LEU A 179 -2.05 19.32 -2.47
C LEU A 179 -1.43 20.40 -3.39
N PRO A 180 -0.53 21.25 -2.87
CA PRO A 180 0.01 22.35 -3.66
C PRO A 180 1.08 21.86 -4.65
N ASP A 181 1.04 22.31 -5.91
CA ASP A 181 2.02 22.00 -6.99
C ASP A 181 3.48 22.16 -6.57
N SER A 182 3.78 23.03 -5.60
CA SER A 182 5.13 23.20 -5.04
C SER A 182 5.72 21.91 -4.45
N MET A 183 4.88 20.97 -4.02
CA MET A 183 5.32 19.64 -3.57
C MET A 183 5.83 18.76 -4.73
N GLU A 184 5.63 19.14 -5.99
CA GLU A 184 6.20 18.46 -7.18
C GLU A 184 7.68 18.76 -7.41
N SER A 185 8.11 19.94 -6.95
CA SER A 185 9.34 20.57 -7.40
C SER A 185 10.33 20.81 -6.28
N LEU A 186 9.85 20.75 -5.04
CA LEU A 186 10.68 20.88 -3.86
C LEU A 186 10.94 19.49 -3.28
N PRO A 187 12.19 19.17 -2.94
CA PRO A 187 12.45 17.98 -2.18
C PRO A 187 11.83 18.06 -0.79
N PHE A 188 11.49 16.93 -0.20
CA PHE A 188 10.83 16.77 1.09
C PHE A 188 11.61 17.48 2.20
N SER A 189 12.94 17.45 2.11
CA SER A 189 13.86 18.18 3.00
C SER A 189 13.71 19.71 2.98
N GLN A 190 13.04 20.26 1.97
CA GLN A 190 12.77 21.69 1.78
C GLN A 190 11.31 22.05 2.03
N TYR A 191 10.48 21.11 2.50
CA TYR A 191 9.09 21.41 2.83
C TYR A 191 9.00 22.45 3.93
N ALA A 192 8.24 23.50 3.67
CA ALA A 192 8.01 24.62 4.56
C ALA A 192 6.56 24.59 5.07
N GLU A 193 6.17 25.63 5.82
CA GLU A 193 4.87 25.73 6.50
C GLU A 193 3.68 25.41 5.59
N LYS A 194 3.66 25.93 4.35
CA LYS A 194 2.58 25.65 3.39
C LYS A 194 2.49 24.17 3.05
N GLN A 195 3.62 23.51 2.79
CA GLN A 195 3.64 22.09 2.43
C GLN A 195 3.27 21.23 3.65
N CYS A 196 3.82 21.54 4.82
CA CYS A 196 3.48 20.82 6.05
C CYS A 196 1.99 20.95 6.39
N GLY A 197 1.40 22.14 6.23
CA GLY A 197 -0.03 22.36 6.39
C GLY A 197 -0.86 21.48 5.46
N ALA A 198 -0.47 21.35 4.19
CA ALA A 198 -1.15 20.47 3.24
C ALA A 198 -1.04 18.97 3.63
N ILE A 199 0.12 18.53 4.14
CA ILE A 199 0.29 17.16 4.67
C ILE A 199 -0.65 16.91 5.87
N TYR A 200 -0.81 17.89 6.74
CA TYR A 200 -1.72 17.79 7.89
C TYR A 200 -3.19 17.76 7.47
N SER A 201 -3.59 18.59 6.51
CA SER A 201 -4.94 18.55 5.94
C SER A 201 -5.24 17.21 5.26
N MET A 202 -4.29 16.67 4.50
CA MET A 202 -4.40 15.34 3.88
C MET A 202 -4.60 14.25 4.95
N ARG A 203 -3.79 14.27 6.02
CA ARG A 203 -3.94 13.35 7.15
C ARG A 203 -5.32 13.43 7.76
N ASP A 204 -5.81 14.63 8.04
CA ASP A 204 -7.10 14.83 8.70
C ASP A 204 -8.26 14.40 7.80
N CYS A 205 -8.14 14.56 6.48
CA CYS A 205 -9.07 14.01 5.51
C CYS A 205 -9.14 12.48 5.57
N PHE A 206 -7.99 11.79 5.48
CA PHE A 206 -7.96 10.32 5.56
C PHE A 206 -8.52 9.80 6.89
N VAL A 207 -8.14 10.42 8.01
CA VAL A 207 -8.66 10.06 9.34
C VAL A 207 -10.17 10.20 9.40
N ARG A 208 -10.73 11.27 8.83
CA ARG A 208 -12.18 11.48 8.76
C ARG A 208 -12.85 10.39 7.90
N ARG A 209 -12.36 10.15 6.68
CA ARG A 209 -12.97 9.18 5.75
C ARG A 209 -12.89 7.73 6.26
N ILE A 210 -11.78 7.34 6.89
CA ILE A 210 -11.64 6.02 7.54
C ILE A 210 -12.63 5.86 8.71
N LYS A 211 -12.91 6.92 9.46
CA LYS A 211 -13.92 6.88 10.52
C LYS A 211 -15.34 6.77 9.96
N GLU A 212 -15.64 7.53 8.90
CA GLU A 212 -16.95 7.52 8.23
C GLU A 212 -17.29 6.14 7.66
N CYS A 213 -16.31 5.42 7.08
CA CYS A 213 -16.53 4.07 6.54
C CYS A 213 -16.56 2.96 7.63
N GLY A 214 -16.31 3.29 8.91
CA GLY A 214 -16.39 2.37 10.04
C GLY A 214 -15.20 1.41 10.23
N ALA A 215 -14.24 1.40 9.31
CA ALA A 215 -13.08 0.51 9.32
C ALA A 215 -11.89 1.10 10.11
N THR A 216 -12.13 1.48 11.36
CA THR A 216 -11.15 2.20 12.21
C THR A 216 -9.82 1.46 12.40
N GLY A 217 -9.79 0.14 12.21
CA GLY A 217 -8.55 -0.64 12.20
C GLY A 217 -7.58 -0.25 11.07
N TYR A 218 -8.03 0.35 9.97
CA TYR A 218 -7.13 0.92 8.95
C TYR A 218 -6.40 2.18 9.42
N MET A 219 -6.91 2.85 10.45
CA MET A 219 -6.34 4.10 10.95
C MET A 219 -4.93 3.89 11.52
N ASP A 220 -4.67 2.77 12.18
CA ASP A 220 -3.36 2.48 12.76
C ASP A 220 -2.30 2.25 11.67
N PHE A 221 -2.66 1.56 10.57
CA PHE A 221 -1.81 1.43 9.38
C PHE A 221 -1.53 2.78 8.74
N PHE A 222 -2.59 3.55 8.48
CA PHE A 222 -2.45 4.87 7.88
C PHE A 222 -1.53 5.76 8.70
N ILE A 223 -1.73 5.81 10.02
CA ILE A 223 -0.90 6.61 10.93
C ILE A 223 0.55 6.11 10.95
N LEU A 224 0.78 4.80 10.90
CA LEU A 224 2.11 4.21 10.82
C LEU A 224 2.86 4.72 9.57
N PHE A 225 2.29 4.51 8.38
CA PHE A 225 2.91 4.97 7.14
C PHE A 225 3.06 6.49 7.11
N TYR A 226 2.02 7.22 7.52
CA TYR A 226 2.03 8.68 7.63
C TYR A 226 3.20 9.18 8.47
N ARG A 227 3.41 8.64 9.68
CA ARG A 227 4.52 9.06 10.57
C ARG A 227 5.88 8.74 9.96
N LYS A 228 6.01 7.56 9.33
CA LYS A 228 7.26 7.12 8.70
C LYS A 228 7.64 8.00 7.52
N LEU A 229 6.67 8.44 6.73
CA LEU A 229 6.88 9.36 5.62
C LEU A 229 7.08 10.80 6.09
N LEU A 230 6.33 11.27 7.09
CA LEU A 230 6.51 12.59 7.69
C LEU A 230 7.94 12.79 8.21
N ALA A 231 8.57 11.73 8.74
CA ALA A 231 9.96 11.76 9.21
C ALA A 231 11.00 12.04 8.11
N LEU A 232 10.63 11.95 6.83
CA LEU A 232 11.49 12.36 5.71
C LEU A 232 11.46 13.88 5.46
N THR A 233 10.57 14.60 6.16
CA THR A 233 10.33 16.04 5.99
C THR A 233 10.75 16.83 7.25
N PRO A 234 10.98 18.15 7.15
CA PRO A 234 11.14 19.03 8.31
C PRO A 234 9.86 19.30 9.10
N CYS A 235 8.70 18.81 8.65
CA CYS A 235 7.41 19.08 9.27
C CYS A 235 7.35 18.54 10.70
N LYS A 236 7.00 19.41 11.66
CA LYS A 236 6.91 19.10 13.10
C LYS A 236 5.48 19.07 13.58
#